data_AF-A0AA36II94-F1
#
_entry.id   AF-A0AA36II94-F1
#
_cell.length_a   1.000
_cell.length_b   1.000
_cell.length_c   1.000
_cell.angle_alpha   90.00
_cell.angle_beta   90.00
_cell.angle_gamma   90.00
#
_symmetry.space_group_name_H-M   'P 1'
#
loop_
_entity.id
_entity.type
_entity.pdbx_description
1 polymer ?
#
loop_
_entity_poly.entity_id
_entity_poly.type
_entity_poly.pdbx_seq_one_letter_code
_entity_poly.pdbx_strand_id
1 'polypeptide(L)'
;MRGAAVEWDPKLSRDVVEVMFTAPAQGARARMLVRSDADVMEVLKDGRKKLGFDQEWMPDTDFKLYNAEDEDAGPMKGKMKDNGLIDFSFEIHMYYEPQ
;
A
#
# COMPACT_ATOMS: atom_id res chain seq x y z
N MET A 1 -9.31 18.73 24.49
CA MET A 1 -9.58 17.28 24.58
C MET A 1 -8.87 16.61 23.41
N ARG A 2 -7.88 15.75 23.64
CA ARG A 2 -7.34 14.90 22.58
C ARG A 2 -8.43 13.87 22.28
N GLY A 3 -9.04 13.94 21.09
CA GLY A 3 -9.96 12.91 20.64
C GLY A 3 -9.25 11.55 20.69
N ALA A 4 -9.86 10.56 21.33
CA ALA A 4 -9.37 9.20 21.27
C ALA A 4 -9.30 8.80 19.79
N ALA A 5 -8.14 8.34 19.32
CA ALA A 5 -8.02 7.77 17.99
C ALA A 5 -8.99 6.60 17.90
N VAL A 6 -9.99 6.69 17.03
CA VAL A 6 -10.91 5.59 16.77
C VAL A 6 -10.10 4.47 16.14
N GLU A 7 -10.23 3.25 16.67
CA GLU A 7 -9.57 2.08 16.12
C GLU A 7 -10.01 1.87 14.65
N TRP A 8 -9.05 1.66 13.76
CA TRP A 8 -9.31 1.44 12.35
C TRP A 8 -9.83 0.02 12.13
N ASP A 9 -11.15 -0.11 11.99
CA ASP A 9 -11.85 -1.34 11.58
C ASP A 9 -12.46 -1.15 10.18
N PRO A 10 -11.65 -1.27 9.10
CA PRO A 10 -12.13 -1.02 7.75
C PRO A 10 -13.15 -2.06 7.30
N LYS A 11 -14.18 -1.58 6.60
CA LYS A 11 -15.12 -2.42 5.85
C LYS A 11 -15.12 -1.96 4.40
N LEU A 12 -15.32 -2.91 3.49
CA LEU A 12 -15.53 -2.59 2.07
C LEU A 12 -16.65 -1.55 1.94
N SER A 13 -16.34 -0.47 1.25
CA SER A 13 -17.26 0.64 0.99
C SER A 13 -16.81 1.36 -0.28
N ARG A 14 -17.58 2.35 -0.73
CA ARG A 14 -17.22 3.15 -1.91
C ARG A 14 -15.82 3.79 -1.83
N ASP A 15 -15.37 4.11 -0.62
CA ASP A 15 -14.10 4.82 -0.40
C ASP A 15 -13.01 3.90 0.17
N VAL A 16 -13.30 2.60 0.36
CA VAL A 16 -12.37 1.61 0.91
C VAL A 16 -12.34 0.40 0.00
N VAL A 17 -11.22 0.22 -0.69
CA VAL A 17 -11.01 -0.83 -1.70
C VAL A 17 -10.11 -1.92 -1.12
N GLU A 18 -10.42 -3.18 -1.44
CA GLU A 18 -9.51 -4.29 -1.16
C GLU A 18 -8.42 -4.33 -2.23
N VAL A 19 -7.17 -4.31 -1.79
CA VAL A 19 -6.01 -4.49 -2.66
C VAL A 19 -5.27 -5.77 -2.29
N MET A 20 -4.70 -6.42 -3.29
CA MET A 20 -3.66 -7.41 -3.07
C MET A 20 -2.32 -6.68 -2.97
N PHE A 21 -1.71 -6.68 -1.80
CA PHE A 21 -0.38 -6.11 -1.60
C PHE A 21 0.65 -7.24 -1.68
N THR A 22 1.49 -7.20 -2.70
CA THR A 22 2.45 -8.26 -3.02
C THR A 22 3.87 -7.71 -2.97
N ALA A 23 4.79 -8.47 -2.38
CA ALA A 23 6.22 -8.27 -2.48
C ALA A 23 6.77 -9.39 -3.38
N PRO A 24 6.86 -9.17 -4.72
CA PRO A 24 7.08 -10.26 -5.67
C PRO A 24 8.41 -10.97 -5.43
N ALA A 25 9.46 -10.22 -5.12
CA ALA A 25 10.80 -10.75 -4.89
C ALA A 25 10.89 -11.71 -3.69
N GLN A 26 9.98 -11.59 -2.72
CA GLN A 26 9.93 -12.44 -1.52
C GLN A 26 8.81 -13.49 -1.59
N GLY A 27 7.99 -13.49 -2.65
CA GLY A 27 6.81 -14.34 -2.74
C GLY A 27 5.78 -14.10 -1.64
N ALA A 28 5.81 -12.92 -0.99
CA ALA A 28 4.93 -12.57 0.11
C ALA A 28 3.74 -11.75 -0.41
N ARG A 29 2.55 -12.00 0.13
CA ARG A 29 1.34 -11.26 -0.24
C ARG A 29 0.35 -11.17 0.91
N ALA A 30 -0.41 -10.08 0.97
CA ALA A 30 -1.49 -9.88 1.93
C ALA A 30 -2.64 -9.12 1.27
N ARG A 31 -3.88 -9.44 1.69
CA ARG A 31 -5.04 -8.58 1.40
C ARG A 31 -5.06 -7.41 2.37
N MET A 32 -5.29 -6.21 1.85
CA MET A 32 -5.38 -4.98 2.63
C MET A 32 -6.61 -4.19 2.21
N LEU A 33 -7.29 -3.58 3.18
CA LEU A 33 -8.33 -2.60 2.92
C LEU A 33 -7.70 -1.21 2.97
N VAL A 34 -7.75 -0.51 1.85
CA VAL A 34 -7.08 0.78 1.64
C VAL A 34 -8.13 1.84 1.34
N ARG A 35 -8.02 2.99 2.01
CA ARG A 35 -8.82 4.16 1.65
C ARG A 35 -8.33 4.73 0.34
N SER A 36 -9.26 5.10 -0.53
CA SER A 36 -8.94 5.70 -1.84
C SER A 36 -8.19 7.03 -1.68
N ASP A 37 -8.39 7.76 -0.57
CA ASP A 37 -7.71 9.02 -0.25
C ASP A 37 -6.44 8.87 0.61
N ALA A 38 -6.03 7.65 0.94
CA ALA A 38 -4.78 7.39 1.65
C ALA A 38 -3.57 7.83 0.80
N ASP A 39 -2.52 8.32 1.47
CA ASP A 39 -1.25 8.55 0.78
C ASP A 39 -0.56 7.22 0.47
N VAL A 40 0.08 7.12 -0.70
CA VAL A 40 0.85 5.94 -1.13
C VAL A 40 1.88 5.54 -0.06
N MET A 41 2.50 6.51 0.61
CA MET A 41 3.47 6.25 1.68
C MET A 41 2.84 5.66 2.94
N GLU A 42 1.58 5.97 3.24
CA GLU A 42 0.86 5.36 4.36
C GLU A 42 0.58 3.89 4.06
N VAL A 43 0.09 3.60 2.85
CA VAL A 43 -0.17 2.23 2.37
C VAL A 43 1.11 1.40 2.33
N LEU A 44 2.23 2.00 1.89
CA LEU A 44 3.55 1.36 1.89
C LEU A 44 3.95 0.94 3.30
N LYS A 45 3.88 1.84 4.28
CA LYS A 45 4.24 1.54 5.69
C LYS A 45 3.37 0.42 6.25
N ASP A 46 2.06 0.50 6.03
CA ASP A 46 1.11 -0.52 6.50
C ASP A 46 1.38 -1.87 5.84
N GLY A 47 1.64 -1.90 4.53
CA GLY A 47 1.95 -3.11 3.78
C GLY A 47 3.27 -3.74 4.20
N ARG A 48 4.32 -2.92 4.37
CA ARG A 48 5.61 -3.36 4.93
C ARG A 48 5.42 -4.03 6.28
N LYS A 49 4.72 -3.38 7.20
CA LYS A 49 4.43 -3.93 8.53
C LYS A 49 3.61 -5.21 8.44
N LYS A 50 2.60 -5.26 7.57
CA LYS A 50 1.74 -6.44 7.35
C LYS A 50 2.53 -7.65 6.88
N LEU A 51 3.55 -7.43 6.04
CA LEU A 51 4.41 -8.48 5.49
C LEU A 51 5.68 -8.75 6.33
N GLY A 52 5.92 -8.00 7.41
CA GLY A 52 7.07 -8.17 8.29
C GLY A 52 8.38 -7.56 7.76
N PHE A 53 8.28 -6.56 6.88
CA PHE A 53 9.42 -5.81 6.33
C PHE A 53 9.59 -4.45 7.03
N ASP A 54 9.47 -4.38 8.35
CA ASP A 54 9.46 -3.15 9.16
C ASP A 54 10.73 -2.96 10.01
N GLN A 55 11.85 -3.58 9.61
CA GLN A 55 13.12 -3.44 10.31
C GLN A 55 13.66 -2.01 10.23
N GLU A 56 14.21 -1.51 11.34
CA GLU A 56 14.72 -0.12 11.45
C GLU A 56 15.80 0.24 10.42
N TRP A 57 16.58 -0.75 9.97
CA TRP A 57 17.64 -0.54 8.98
C TRP A 57 17.12 -0.41 7.54
N MET A 58 15.83 -0.62 7.30
CA MET A 58 15.17 -0.48 6.01
C MET A 58 14.27 0.75 6.02
N PRO A 59 14.74 1.95 5.62
CA PRO A 59 13.90 3.15 5.62
C PRO A 59 12.79 3.05 4.57
N ASP A 60 11.64 3.69 4.82
CA ASP A 60 10.50 3.67 3.88
C ASP A 60 10.84 4.21 2.49
N THR A 61 11.84 5.09 2.42
CA THR A 61 12.34 5.69 1.18
C THR A 61 13.00 4.69 0.24
N ASP A 62 13.42 3.54 0.76
CA ASP A 62 14.03 2.46 -0.02
C ASP A 62 12.98 1.52 -0.61
N PHE A 63 11.69 1.77 -0.39
CA PHE A 63 10.62 1.00 -0.98
C PHE A 63 9.79 1.84 -1.94
N LYS A 64 9.29 1.19 -2.97
CA LYS A 64 8.38 1.79 -3.95
C LYS A 64 7.22 0.85 -4.22
N LEU A 65 6.06 1.46 -4.48
CA LEU A 65 4.84 0.76 -4.88
C LEU A 65 4.59 0.97 -6.37
N TYR A 66 4.18 -0.08 -7.05
CA TYR A 66 3.88 -0.09 -8.48
C TYR A 66 2.52 -0.73 -8.73
N ASN A 67 1.83 -0.27 -9.78
CA ASN A 67 0.63 -0.94 -10.24
C ASN A 67 1.06 -2.25 -10.88
N ALA A 68 0.55 -3.38 -10.40
CA ALA A 68 0.92 -4.69 -10.95
C ALA A 68 0.54 -4.85 -12.43
N GLU A 69 -0.47 -4.11 -12.91
CA GLU A 69 -0.90 -4.15 -14.31
C GLU A 69 -0.09 -3.22 -15.22
N ASP A 70 0.64 -2.25 -14.65
CA ASP A 70 1.40 -1.23 -15.40
C ASP A 70 2.61 -0.74 -14.58
N GLU A 71 3.59 -1.63 -14.38
CA GLU A 71 4.83 -1.28 -13.67
C GLU A 71 5.71 -0.29 -14.47
N ASP A 72 5.57 -0.28 -15.81
CA ASP A 72 6.33 0.57 -16.72
C ASP A 72 5.96 2.06 -16.57
N ALA A 73 4.77 2.39 -16.06
CA ALA A 73 4.39 3.75 -15.67
C ALA A 73 5.24 4.32 -14.52
N GLY A 74 5.98 3.45 -13.82
CA GLY A 74 6.85 3.82 -12.72
C GLY A 74 6.14 3.84 -11.37
N PRO A 75 6.82 4.33 -10.32
CA PRO A 75 6.33 4.23 -8.96
C PRO A 75 5.11 5.13 -8.71
N MET A 76 4.14 4.58 -8.00
CA MET A 76 2.95 5.29 -7.53
C MET A 76 3.31 6.49 -6.65
N LYS A 77 2.53 7.56 -6.74
CA LYS A 77 2.75 8.82 -5.98
C LYS A 77 1.44 9.45 -5.53
N GLY A 78 1.49 10.28 -4.49
CA GLY A 78 0.33 11.03 -4.03
C GLY A 78 -0.74 10.13 -3.40
N LYS A 79 -2.01 10.31 -3.80
CA LYS A 79 -3.14 9.55 -3.25
C LYS A 79 -3.41 8.27 -4.03
N MET A 80 -3.87 7.23 -3.35
CA MET A 80 -4.19 5.93 -3.97
C MET A 80 -5.17 6.04 -5.14
N LYS A 81 -6.20 6.88 -5.04
CA LYS A 81 -7.17 7.15 -6.12
C LYS A 81 -6.55 7.74 -7.39
N ASP A 82 -5.41 8.41 -7.28
CA ASP A 82 -4.73 9.03 -8.43
C ASP A 82 -3.86 8.01 -9.19
N ASN A 83 -3.74 6.79 -8.67
CA ASN A 83 -2.90 5.70 -9.23
C ASN A 83 -3.74 4.56 -9.84
N GLY A 84 -4.96 4.86 -10.30
CA GLY A 84 -5.78 3.90 -11.05
C GLY A 84 -6.45 2.83 -10.19
N LEU A 85 -6.68 3.09 -8.89
CA LEU A 85 -7.44 2.19 -8.02
C LEU A 85 -8.78 1.81 -8.66
N ILE A 86 -9.02 0.52 -8.89
CA ILE A 86 -10.29 -0.01 -9.43
C ILE A 86 -11.00 -0.90 -8.39
N ASP A 87 -12.34 -0.90 -8.44
CA ASP A 87 -13.21 -1.47 -7.39
C ASP A 87 -13.25 -3.02 -7.33
N PHE A 88 -12.60 -3.74 -8.25
CA PHE A 88 -12.81 -5.19 -8.42
C PHE A 88 -11.59 -6.07 -8.21
N SER A 89 -10.39 -5.60 -8.58
CA SER A 89 -9.14 -6.31 -8.37
C SER A 89 -8.01 -5.34 -8.61
N PHE A 90 -7.39 -4.85 -7.54
CA PHE A 90 -6.22 -3.98 -7.65
C PHE A 90 -5.06 -4.65 -6.93
N GLU A 91 -3.98 -4.94 -7.66
CA GLU A 91 -2.76 -5.51 -7.11
C GLU A 91 -1.64 -4.47 -7.13
N ILE A 92 -0.97 -4.35 -5.98
CA ILE A 92 0.14 -3.44 -5.77
C ILE A 92 1.39 -4.28 -5.56
N HIS A 93 2.43 -3.98 -6.32
CA HIS A 93 3.74 -4.57 -6.13
C HIS A 93 4.65 -3.64 -5.34
N MET A 94 5.23 -4.17 -4.27
CA MET A 94 6.25 -3.50 -3.46
C MET A 94 7.63 -4.05 -3.83
N TYR A 95 8.56 -3.15 -4.18
CA TYR A 95 9.97 -3.49 -4.36
C TYR A 95 10.84 -2.72 -3.39
N TYR A 96 11.93 -3.37 -2.97
CA TYR A 96 13.02 -2.75 -2.23
C TYR A 96 14.08 -2.28 -3.23
N GLU A 97 14.24 -0.96 -3.32
CA GLU A 97 15.12 -0.22 -4.23
C GLU A 97 15.93 0.82 -3.43
N PRO A 98 16.94 0.38 -2.67
CA PRO A 98 17.74 1.26 -1.83
C PRO A 98 18.48 2.31 -2.67
N GLN A 99 18.61 3.52 -2.12
CA GLN A 99 19.31 4.66 -2.74
C GLN A 99 20.78 4.75 -2.33
#